data_AF-A0A7V1Q257-F1
#
_entry.id   AF-A0A7V1Q257-F1
#
_cell.length_a   1.000
_cell.length_b   1.000
_cell.length_c   1.000
_cell.angle_alpha   90.00
_cell.angle_beta   90.00
_cell.angle_gamma   90.00
#
_symmetry.space_group_name_H-M   'P 1'
#
loop_
_entity.id
_entity.type
_entity.pdbx_description
1 polymer ?
#
loop_
_entity_poly.entity_id
_entity_poly.type
_entity_poly.pdbx_seq_one_letter_code
_entity_poly.pdbx_strand_id
1 'polypeptide(L)'
;MASKPKKKAVPVTIGGVLIVVVLLVIRALGGPDLLSSPSTTSEQATSQRAVRVDPPAPSAVHEAPARDSAPVAQAEADDGPWPEPVAADHSEDEIRRLIDNQISGEMVELSAVVVKVLPDDDEGDRHQRFLLKLNSGGTILVAHNLDLAPRVPVHEGDTPTIFGQYEYNDRGGVLHWTHHAPRNNRQGGWIELDGKRYE
;
A
#
# COMPACT_ATOMS: atom_id res chain seq x y z
N MET A 1 -39.39 -15.19 53.83
CA MET A 1 -38.54 -16.00 52.93
C MET A 1 -38.98 -15.70 51.50
N ALA A 2 -38.18 -15.00 50.70
CA ALA A 2 -38.52 -14.64 49.32
C ALA A 2 -37.55 -15.33 48.34
N SER A 3 -38.09 -16.14 47.44
CA SER A 3 -37.35 -16.91 46.43
C SER A 3 -37.05 -16.03 45.21
N LYS A 4 -35.79 -15.95 44.78
CA LYS A 4 -35.37 -15.23 43.56
C LYS A 4 -35.71 -16.05 42.30
N PRO A 5 -36.15 -15.41 41.20
CA PRO A 5 -36.49 -16.13 39.97
C PRO A 5 -35.22 -16.54 39.20
N LYS A 6 -35.21 -17.78 38.71
CA LYS A 6 -34.16 -18.31 37.81
C LYS A 6 -34.38 -17.77 36.40
N LYS A 7 -33.38 -17.05 35.85
CA LYS A 7 -33.38 -16.64 34.44
C LYS A 7 -33.10 -17.85 33.56
N LYS A 8 -33.98 -18.13 32.59
CA LYS A 8 -33.77 -19.14 31.55
C LYS A 8 -32.92 -18.52 30.45
N ALA A 9 -31.84 -19.22 30.05
CA ALA A 9 -31.03 -18.84 28.91
C ALA A 9 -31.81 -19.09 27.61
N VAL A 10 -31.83 -18.10 26.72
CA VAL A 10 -32.33 -18.22 25.35
C VAL A 10 -31.12 -18.56 24.48
N PRO A 11 -31.15 -19.60 23.64
CA PRO A 11 -30.06 -19.88 22.73
C PRO A 11 -30.02 -18.82 21.63
N VAL A 12 -28.88 -18.15 21.48
CA VAL A 12 -28.60 -17.28 20.33
C VAL A 12 -28.13 -18.17 19.18
N THR A 13 -28.99 -18.32 18.18
CA THR A 13 -28.64 -18.98 16.92
C THR A 13 -27.82 -17.99 16.09
N ILE A 14 -26.51 -18.19 16.00
CA ILE A 14 -25.65 -17.41 15.09
C ILE A 14 -25.87 -17.98 13.69
N GLY A 15 -26.70 -17.28 12.90
CA GLY A 15 -26.83 -17.51 11.47
C GLY A 15 -25.51 -17.25 10.77
N GLY A 16 -25.11 -18.20 9.92
CA GLY A 16 -23.85 -18.19 9.19
C GLY A 16 -23.69 -16.93 8.33
N VAL A 17 -22.73 -16.09 8.72
CA VAL A 17 -22.10 -15.14 7.81
C VAL A 17 -21.05 -15.96 7.06
N LEU A 18 -21.16 -15.98 5.73
CA LEU A 18 -20.11 -16.46 4.85
C LEU A 18 -18.93 -15.48 5.00
N ILE A 19 -18.06 -15.73 5.98
CA ILE A 19 -16.81 -15.01 6.13
C ILE A 19 -15.90 -15.54 5.02
N VAL A 20 -15.76 -14.79 3.93
CA VAL A 20 -14.61 -14.95 3.04
C VAL A 20 -13.43 -14.44 3.85
N VAL A 21 -12.87 -15.33 4.69
CA VAL A 21 -11.59 -15.11 5.36
C VAL A 21 -10.55 -15.18 4.24
N VAL A 22 -10.03 -14.04 3.80
CA VAL A 22 -8.74 -14.04 3.09
C VAL A 22 -7.71 -14.37 4.17
N LEU A 23 -7.39 -15.65 4.30
CA LEU A 23 -6.32 -16.13 5.16
C LEU A 23 -5.00 -15.66 4.55
N LEU A 24 -4.51 -14.50 4.97
CA LEU A 24 -3.10 -14.12 4.80
C LEU A 24 -2.25 -15.08 5.65
N VAL A 25 -1.89 -16.23 5.09
CA VAL A 25 -0.93 -17.16 5.70
C VAL A 25 0.46 -16.56 5.49
N ILE A 26 0.89 -15.67 6.37
CA ILE A 26 2.27 -15.17 6.40
C ILE A 26 3.18 -16.32 6.85
N ARG A 27 3.84 -17.01 5.91
CA ARG A 27 5.02 -17.83 6.21
C ARG A 27 6.29 -17.00 6.05
N ALA A 28 7.03 -16.85 7.14
CA ALA A 28 8.36 -16.26 7.15
C ALA A 28 9.45 -17.35 7.03
N LEU A 29 10.22 -17.28 5.92
CA LEU A 29 11.64 -17.64 5.72
C LEU A 29 12.20 -19.03 6.12
N GLY A 30 12.76 -19.74 5.12
CA GLY A 30 13.87 -20.71 5.28
C GLY A 30 13.95 -21.82 4.21
N GLY A 31 14.84 -21.68 3.20
CA GLY A 31 15.22 -22.75 2.23
C GLY A 31 16.11 -23.86 2.84
N PRO A 32 16.67 -24.85 2.09
CA PRO A 32 17.43 -24.60 0.84
C PRO A 32 17.36 -25.68 -0.28
N ASP A 33 17.73 -25.25 -1.50
CA ASP A 33 18.53 -25.92 -2.56
C ASP A 33 18.21 -27.29 -3.21
N LEU A 34 18.53 -27.32 -4.53
CA LEU A 34 18.89 -28.46 -5.40
C LEU A 34 17.77 -29.35 -6.01
N LEU A 35 17.53 -29.20 -7.32
CA LEU A 35 17.95 -30.17 -8.37
C LEU A 35 17.33 -29.87 -9.75
N SER A 36 18.23 -29.77 -10.75
CA SER A 36 18.09 -30.25 -12.12
C SER A 36 17.23 -29.48 -13.15
N SER A 37 17.91 -28.83 -14.10
CA SER A 37 17.50 -28.77 -15.52
C SER A 37 17.83 -30.10 -16.22
N PRO A 38 17.23 -30.48 -17.39
CA PRO A 38 17.47 -29.77 -18.66
C PRO A 38 16.30 -29.73 -19.69
N SER A 39 16.42 -28.76 -20.60
CA SER A 39 16.09 -28.72 -22.05
C SER A 39 14.86 -29.44 -22.62
N THR A 40 14.04 -28.75 -23.44
CA THR A 40 13.77 -29.06 -24.87
C THR A 40 12.89 -27.99 -25.56
N THR A 41 13.49 -27.30 -26.53
CA THR A 41 13.02 -26.94 -27.90
C THR A 41 11.53 -26.67 -28.18
N SER A 42 11.23 -25.48 -28.73
CA SER A 42 10.74 -25.34 -30.12
C SER A 42 10.92 -23.93 -30.68
N GLU A 43 11.59 -23.86 -31.83
CA GLU A 43 11.65 -22.72 -32.76
C GLU A 43 10.29 -22.47 -33.41
N GLN A 44 9.96 -21.21 -33.69
CA GLN A 44 9.55 -20.81 -35.04
C GLN A 44 10.02 -19.38 -35.34
N ALA A 45 10.93 -19.27 -36.30
CA ALA A 45 11.29 -18.06 -37.00
C ALA A 45 10.33 -17.82 -38.16
N THR A 46 9.81 -16.61 -38.33
CA THR A 46 9.53 -16.08 -39.68
C THR A 46 9.98 -14.61 -39.76
N SER A 47 10.88 -14.42 -40.72
CA SER A 47 11.50 -13.19 -41.21
C SER A 47 10.46 -12.21 -41.77
N GLN A 48 10.57 -10.90 -41.47
CA GLN A 48 10.44 -9.83 -42.48
C GLN A 48 11.36 -8.65 -42.18
N ARG A 49 11.85 -8.07 -43.27
CA ARG A 49 13.04 -7.23 -43.45
C ARG A 49 12.65 -5.77 -43.62
N ALA A 50 13.30 -4.92 -42.83
CA ALA A 50 13.74 -3.53 -43.04
C ALA A 50 12.99 -2.60 -44.03
N VAL A 51 12.59 -1.43 -43.52
CA VAL A 51 12.77 -0.15 -44.22
C VAL A 51 13.29 0.89 -43.22
N ARG A 52 14.52 1.35 -43.43
CA ARG A 52 15.05 2.59 -42.84
C ARG A 52 14.50 3.77 -43.64
N VAL A 53 14.05 4.81 -42.96
CA VAL A 53 13.91 6.16 -43.53
C VAL A 53 14.59 7.11 -42.56
N ASP A 54 15.76 7.60 -42.96
CA ASP A 54 16.43 8.73 -42.32
C ASP A 54 15.97 10.06 -42.97
N PRO A 55 16.12 11.19 -42.28
CA PRO A 55 15.31 12.40 -42.46
C PRO A 55 15.96 13.44 -43.40
N PRO A 56 15.21 14.46 -43.86
CA PRO A 56 15.82 15.68 -44.38
C PRO A 56 16.04 16.73 -43.27
N ALA A 57 17.23 17.34 -43.28
CA ALA A 57 17.61 18.55 -42.54
C ALA A 57 17.72 19.76 -43.52
N PRO A 58 18.11 20.99 -43.11
CA PRO A 58 17.20 22.08 -42.78
C PRO A 58 17.41 23.36 -43.65
N SER A 59 16.54 24.35 -43.52
CA SER A 59 16.75 25.75 -43.93
C SER A 59 16.04 26.64 -42.88
N ALA A 60 16.77 27.37 -42.01
CA ALA A 60 17.34 28.71 -42.23
C ALA A 60 16.26 29.72 -42.68
N VAL A 61 16.03 30.90 -42.10
CA VAL A 61 16.62 31.75 -41.06
C VAL A 61 15.61 32.87 -40.83
N HIS A 62 15.42 33.37 -39.60
CA HIS A 62 15.11 34.79 -39.36
C HIS A 62 15.59 35.19 -37.97
N GLU A 63 16.41 36.22 -37.95
CA GLU A 63 17.18 36.72 -36.82
C GLU A 63 16.50 37.96 -36.19
N ALA A 64 16.38 37.94 -34.85
CA ALA A 64 16.53 38.98 -33.80
C ALA A 64 15.95 40.42 -33.99
N PRO A 65 15.61 41.16 -32.90
CA PRO A 65 16.59 41.57 -31.88
C PRO A 65 16.13 41.52 -30.40
N ALA A 66 17.13 41.69 -29.53
CA ALA A 66 17.12 41.63 -28.07
C ALA A 66 16.48 42.83 -27.33
N ARG A 67 16.17 42.59 -26.05
CA ARG A 67 16.15 43.44 -24.81
C ARG A 67 15.18 42.73 -23.83
N ASP A 68 15.38 42.59 -22.53
CA ASP A 68 16.17 43.31 -21.54
C ASP A 68 16.41 42.41 -20.32
N SER A 69 17.33 42.82 -19.44
CA SER A 69 17.85 42.05 -18.31
C SER A 69 17.00 42.16 -17.04
N ALA A 70 17.18 41.16 -16.15
CA ALA A 70 17.02 41.14 -14.68
C ALA A 70 15.80 40.39 -14.09
N PRO A 71 15.90 39.85 -12.85
CA PRO A 71 17.07 39.23 -12.20
C PRO A 71 16.79 37.78 -11.76
N VAL A 72 17.86 37.00 -11.66
CA VAL A 72 17.91 35.71 -10.95
C VAL A 72 17.81 36.02 -9.45
N ALA A 73 16.70 35.64 -8.82
CA ALA A 73 16.61 35.57 -7.37
C ALA A 73 17.12 34.19 -6.93
N GLN A 74 18.28 34.19 -6.30
CA GLN A 74 18.75 33.13 -5.42
C GLN A 74 17.72 32.98 -4.30
N ALA A 75 17.11 31.81 -4.16
CA ALA A 75 16.47 31.42 -2.91
C ALA A 75 17.48 30.55 -2.16
N GLU A 76 17.92 31.11 -1.05
CA GLU A 76 19.00 30.67 -0.18
C GLU A 76 18.65 29.36 0.52
N ALA A 77 19.67 28.54 0.75
CA ALA A 77 19.60 27.38 1.62
C ALA A 77 19.36 27.87 3.06
N ASP A 78 18.15 27.65 3.55
CA ASP A 78 17.78 27.86 4.95
C ASP A 78 18.02 26.55 5.70
N ASP A 79 19.19 26.43 6.34
CA ASP A 79 19.51 25.40 7.35
C ASP A 79 18.76 25.70 8.67
N GLY A 80 17.43 25.85 8.56
CA GLY A 80 16.51 26.02 9.69
C GLY A 80 16.32 24.70 10.45
N PRO A 81 15.95 24.76 11.74
CA PRO A 81 15.85 23.57 12.58
C PRO A 81 14.86 22.58 11.95
N TRP A 82 15.27 21.31 11.88
CA TRP A 82 14.44 20.17 11.51
C TRP A 82 12.99 20.40 11.98
N PRO A 83 11.97 20.24 11.10
CA PRO A 83 10.59 20.44 11.51
C PRO A 83 10.35 19.62 12.77
N GLU A 84 9.88 20.31 13.82
CA GLU A 84 9.56 19.73 15.11
C GLU A 84 8.69 18.48 14.96
N PRO A 85 8.70 17.53 15.93
CA PRO A 85 7.92 16.31 15.85
C PRO A 85 6.48 16.66 15.52
N VAL A 86 6.04 16.28 14.32
CA VAL A 86 4.65 16.36 13.90
C VAL A 86 3.82 15.80 15.05
N ALA A 87 2.89 16.62 15.53
CA ALA A 87 2.04 16.35 16.68
C ALA A 87 1.63 14.88 16.71
N ALA A 88 1.74 14.25 17.88
CA ALA A 88 1.35 12.85 18.10
C ALA A 88 0.06 12.55 17.35
N ASP A 89 0.19 11.77 16.28
CA ASP A 89 -0.86 11.56 15.30
C ASP A 89 -1.98 10.74 15.95
N HIS A 90 -3.18 11.30 16.04
CA HIS A 90 -4.36 10.61 16.56
C HIS A 90 -4.61 9.27 15.84
N SER A 91 -4.21 9.18 14.57
CA SER A 91 -4.28 7.97 13.75
C SER A 91 -3.36 6.86 14.30
N GLU A 92 -2.19 7.23 14.79
CA GLU A 92 -1.23 6.28 15.35
C GLU A 92 -1.60 5.83 16.77
N ASP A 93 -2.20 6.71 17.58
CA ASP A 93 -2.71 6.34 18.90
C ASP A 93 -3.80 5.26 18.83
N GLU A 94 -4.65 5.31 17.80
CA GLU A 94 -5.64 4.28 17.53
C GLU A 94 -4.97 2.94 17.16
N ILE A 95 -4.03 2.97 16.22
CA ILE A 95 -3.24 1.80 15.83
C ILE A 95 -2.53 1.17 17.04
N ARG A 96 -1.88 1.98 17.87
CA ARG A 96 -1.21 1.51 19.08
C ARG A 96 -2.19 0.83 20.02
N ARG A 97 -3.38 1.39 20.22
CA ARG A 97 -4.44 0.76 21.01
C ARG A 97 -4.83 -0.60 20.43
N LEU A 98 -4.91 -0.76 19.11
CA LEU A 98 -5.24 -2.04 18.48
C LEU A 98 -4.11 -3.07 18.65
N ILE A 99 -2.85 -2.65 18.53
CA ILE A 99 -1.67 -3.49 18.78
C ILE A 99 -1.65 -3.96 20.25
N ASP A 100 -1.71 -3.02 21.20
CA ASP A 100 -1.61 -3.29 22.65
C ASP A 100 -2.69 -4.25 23.15
N ASN A 101 -3.88 -4.21 22.52
CA ASN A 101 -5.03 -5.03 22.90
C ASN A 101 -5.29 -6.20 21.95
N GLN A 102 -4.43 -6.41 20.94
CA GLN A 102 -4.56 -7.48 19.94
C GLN A 102 -5.93 -7.49 19.23
N ILE A 103 -6.44 -6.31 18.91
CA ILE A 103 -7.75 -6.13 18.28
C ILE A 103 -7.60 -6.19 16.76
N SER A 104 -8.51 -6.92 16.12
CA SER A 104 -8.60 -7.10 14.68
C SER A 104 -9.95 -6.62 14.15
N GLY A 105 -10.02 -6.32 12.86
CA GLY A 105 -11.26 -6.05 12.14
C GLY A 105 -11.72 -4.59 12.16
N GLU A 106 -11.00 -3.70 12.83
CA GLU A 106 -11.34 -2.28 12.91
C GLU A 106 -10.88 -1.53 11.64
N MET A 107 -11.74 -0.65 11.12
CA MET A 107 -11.38 0.26 10.03
C MET A 107 -10.68 1.48 10.62
N VAL A 108 -9.49 1.79 10.14
CA VAL A 108 -8.65 2.86 10.66
C VAL A 108 -8.03 3.66 9.52
N GLU A 109 -7.78 4.93 9.79
CA GLU A 109 -6.94 5.78 8.97
C GLU A 109 -5.53 5.79 9.56
N LEU A 110 -4.49 5.76 8.73
CA LEU A 110 -3.10 5.87 9.14
C LEU A 110 -2.31 6.65 8.08
N SER A 111 -1.59 7.69 8.50
CA SER A 111 -0.60 8.36 7.67
C SER A 111 0.79 8.09 8.24
N ALA A 112 1.65 7.43 7.46
CA ALA A 112 2.96 7.01 7.96
C ALA A 112 3.98 6.84 6.84
N VAL A 113 5.26 6.92 7.20
CA VAL A 113 6.37 6.83 6.24
C VAL A 113 6.56 5.39 5.75
N VAL A 114 6.62 5.21 4.44
CA VAL A 114 7.01 3.96 3.80
C VAL A 114 8.50 3.73 4.03
N VAL A 115 8.83 2.67 4.76
CA VAL A 115 10.23 2.30 5.03
C VAL A 115 10.73 1.16 4.16
N LYS A 116 9.83 0.44 3.49
CA LYS A 116 10.21 -0.60 2.53
C LYS A 116 9.08 -0.92 1.57
N VAL A 117 9.38 -0.95 0.27
CA VAL A 117 8.50 -1.57 -0.72
C VAL A 117 8.93 -3.03 -0.90
N LEU A 118 8.01 -3.96 -0.72
CA LEU A 118 8.27 -5.40 -0.83
C LEU A 118 7.91 -5.88 -2.25
N PRO A 119 8.43 -7.04 -2.69
CA PRO A 119 7.89 -7.70 -3.88
C PRO A 119 6.39 -7.90 -3.73
N ASP A 120 5.68 -7.85 -4.85
CA ASP A 120 4.27 -8.20 -4.85
C ASP A 120 4.08 -9.64 -4.39
N ASP A 121 2.92 -9.89 -3.81
CA ASP A 121 2.43 -11.23 -3.56
C ASP A 121 1.53 -11.62 -4.73
N ASP A 122 1.96 -12.58 -5.52
CA ASP A 122 1.20 -13.09 -6.67
C ASP A 122 0.53 -14.44 -6.36
N GLU A 123 0.54 -14.90 -5.11
CA GLU A 123 -0.14 -16.13 -4.70
C GLU A 123 -1.60 -15.87 -4.33
N GLY A 124 -2.53 -16.36 -5.18
CA GLY A 124 -3.95 -16.12 -4.99
C GLY A 124 -4.38 -14.76 -5.55
N ASP A 125 -5.12 -13.98 -4.77
CA ASP A 125 -5.40 -12.59 -5.14
C ASP A 125 -4.09 -11.79 -5.02
N ARG A 126 -3.77 -10.99 -6.03
CA ARG A 126 -2.49 -10.28 -6.08
C ARG A 126 -2.48 -9.12 -5.10
N HIS A 127 -1.39 -8.96 -4.34
CA HIS A 127 -1.23 -7.86 -3.39
C HIS A 127 0.08 -7.10 -3.60
N GLN A 128 -0.02 -5.78 -3.68
CA GLN A 128 1.12 -4.90 -3.44
C GLN A 128 1.39 -4.84 -1.94
N ARG A 129 2.67 -4.95 -1.57
CA ARG A 129 3.11 -4.97 -0.18
C ARG A 129 4.14 -3.91 0.11
N PHE A 130 3.97 -3.20 1.21
CA PHE A 130 4.98 -2.26 1.72
C PHE A 130 4.84 -2.08 3.23
N LEU A 131 5.92 -1.66 3.87
CA LEU A 131 5.99 -1.45 5.31
C LEU A 131 5.91 0.03 5.63
N LEU A 132 5.02 0.38 6.56
CA LEU A 132 4.93 1.69 7.18
C LEU A 132 5.65 1.68 8.53
N LYS A 133 6.35 2.77 8.85
CA LYS A 133 6.98 2.96 10.16
C LYS A 133 6.07 3.74 11.09
N LEU A 134 5.85 3.20 12.28
CA LEU A 134 5.15 3.90 13.36
C LEU A 134 6.13 4.74 14.18
N ASN A 135 5.72 5.92 14.64
CA ASN A 135 6.53 6.77 15.51
C ASN A 135 6.75 6.15 16.90
N SER A 136 5.79 5.36 17.37
CA SER A 136 5.80 4.52 18.57
C SER A 136 6.76 3.34 18.47
N GLY A 137 7.27 3.04 17.27
CA GLY A 137 8.19 1.96 16.98
C GLY A 137 7.52 0.77 16.31
N GLY A 138 8.33 -0.04 15.64
CA GLY A 138 7.85 -1.16 14.82
C GLY A 138 7.32 -0.72 13.45
N THR A 139 6.61 -1.63 12.80
CA THR A 139 6.10 -1.44 11.43
C THR A 139 4.74 -2.08 11.26
N ILE A 140 3.95 -1.56 10.33
CA ILE A 140 2.73 -2.20 9.83
C ILE A 140 2.92 -2.60 8.38
N LEU A 141 2.46 -3.79 8.03
CA LEU A 141 2.40 -4.23 6.65
C LEU A 141 1.12 -3.70 5.99
N VAL A 142 1.24 -3.07 4.84
CA VAL A 142 0.10 -2.80 3.96
C VAL A 142 0.01 -3.92 2.92
N ALA A 143 -1.18 -4.50 2.75
CA ALA A 143 -1.49 -5.49 1.72
C ALA A 143 -2.63 -4.96 0.84
N HIS A 144 -2.28 -4.32 -0.28
CA HIS A 144 -3.22 -3.68 -1.19
C HIS A 144 -3.55 -4.60 -2.37
N ASN A 145 -4.82 -4.98 -2.52
CA ASN A 145 -5.25 -5.94 -3.53
C ASN A 145 -5.24 -5.31 -4.94
N LEU A 146 -4.35 -5.81 -5.80
CA LEU A 146 -4.11 -5.34 -7.17
C LEU A 146 -5.13 -5.83 -8.21
N ASP A 147 -5.98 -6.79 -7.83
CA ASP A 147 -7.06 -7.27 -8.68
C ASP A 147 -8.33 -6.40 -8.53
N LEU A 148 -8.40 -5.62 -7.44
CA LEU A 148 -9.53 -4.74 -7.14
C LEU A 148 -9.21 -3.25 -7.37
N ALA A 149 -7.95 -2.84 -7.18
CA ALA A 149 -7.52 -1.46 -7.26
C ALA A 149 -6.19 -1.32 -8.02
N PRO A 150 -5.91 -0.15 -8.65
CA PRO A 150 -4.65 0.09 -9.33
C PRO A 150 -3.48 0.17 -8.34
N ARG A 151 -2.32 -0.35 -8.74
CA ARG A 151 -1.06 -0.23 -7.98
C ARG A 151 -0.79 1.22 -7.58
N VAL A 152 -0.42 1.43 -6.32
CA VAL A 152 0.00 2.72 -5.80
C VAL A 152 1.48 2.93 -6.09
N PRO A 153 1.92 4.04 -6.69
CA PRO A 153 3.32 4.30 -7.02
C PRO A 153 4.12 4.79 -5.80
N VAL A 154 4.00 4.10 -4.66
CA VAL A 154 4.77 4.39 -3.44
C VAL A 154 6.25 4.01 -3.58
N HIS A 155 7.11 4.82 -3.00
CA HIS A 155 8.54 4.61 -2.84
C HIS A 155 8.92 4.72 -1.35
N GLU A 156 10.11 4.22 -1.00
CA GLU A 156 10.65 4.44 0.34
C GLU A 156 10.84 5.94 0.60
N GLY A 157 10.34 6.42 1.75
CA GLY A 157 10.33 7.83 2.12
C GLY A 157 8.99 8.54 1.88
N ASP A 158 8.09 7.98 1.08
CA ASP A 158 6.75 8.54 0.88
C ASP A 158 5.89 8.41 2.14
N THR A 159 4.92 9.32 2.31
CA THR A 159 3.96 9.30 3.43
C THR A 159 2.53 9.21 2.90
N PRO A 160 2.06 8.03 2.46
CA PRO A 160 0.67 7.86 2.05
C PRO A 160 -0.27 7.94 3.27
N THR A 161 -1.48 8.44 3.04
CA THR A 161 -2.59 8.29 3.98
C THR A 161 -3.42 7.10 3.53
N ILE A 162 -3.70 6.18 4.44
CA ILE A 162 -4.35 4.91 4.15
C ILE A 162 -5.56 4.76 5.04
N PHE A 163 -6.69 4.42 4.44
CA PHE A 163 -7.87 3.95 5.17
C PHE A 163 -8.10 2.48 4.86
N GLY A 164 -8.09 1.62 5.87
CA GLY A 164 -8.16 0.18 5.68
C GLY A 164 -8.56 -0.55 6.96
N GLN A 165 -8.81 -1.85 6.85
CA GLN A 165 -9.05 -2.69 8.00
C GLN A 165 -7.71 -3.10 8.61
N TYR A 166 -7.58 -3.01 9.93
CA TYR A 166 -6.42 -3.49 10.68
C TYR A 166 -6.63 -4.93 11.15
N GLU A 167 -5.60 -5.76 10.98
CA GLU A 167 -5.54 -7.13 11.48
C GLU A 167 -4.28 -7.34 12.33
N TYR A 168 -4.47 -7.79 13.57
CA TYR A 168 -3.36 -8.02 14.50
C TYR A 168 -2.50 -9.22 14.09
N ASN A 169 -1.18 -9.08 14.24
CA ASN A 169 -0.21 -10.18 14.27
C ASN A 169 0.96 -9.85 15.22
N ASP A 170 1.85 -10.81 15.46
CA ASP A 170 3.02 -10.65 16.35
C ASP A 170 4.14 -9.75 15.79
N ARG A 171 3.91 -9.08 14.66
CA ARG A 171 4.84 -8.20 13.94
C ARG A 171 4.33 -6.78 13.74
N GLY A 172 3.26 -6.38 14.45
CA GLY A 172 2.68 -5.05 14.40
C GLY A 172 1.39 -4.94 13.58
N GLY A 173 0.98 -6.00 12.89
CA GLY A 173 -0.29 -6.09 12.18
C GLY A 173 -0.21 -5.84 10.67
N VAL A 174 -1.38 -5.94 10.02
CA VAL A 174 -1.58 -5.71 8.58
C VAL A 174 -2.74 -4.74 8.38
N LEU A 175 -2.55 -3.75 7.52
CA LEU A 175 -3.63 -3.00 6.90
C LEU A 175 -4.00 -3.66 5.56
N HIS A 176 -5.21 -4.17 5.48
CA HIS A 176 -5.79 -4.74 4.26
C HIS A 176 -7.13 -4.06 3.99
N TRP A 177 -7.86 -4.53 2.97
CA TRP A 177 -9.14 -3.91 2.59
C TRP A 177 -9.00 -2.43 2.21
N THR A 178 -7.87 -2.06 1.61
CA THR A 178 -7.51 -0.70 1.18
C THR A 178 -8.04 -0.37 -0.22
N HIS A 179 -9.22 -0.90 -0.54
CA HIS A 179 -9.89 -0.75 -1.84
C HIS A 179 -11.41 -0.59 -1.65
N HIS A 180 -12.11 -0.14 -2.68
CA HIS A 180 -13.55 -0.01 -2.66
C HIS A 180 -14.21 -1.38 -2.43
N ALA A 181 -15.31 -1.43 -1.67
CA ALA A 181 -16.05 -2.66 -1.47
C ALA A 181 -16.87 -2.99 -2.74
N PRO A 182 -16.57 -4.07 -3.50
CA PRO A 182 -17.15 -4.28 -4.84
C PRO A 182 -18.68 -4.40 -4.88
N ARG A 183 -19.29 -4.76 -3.74
CA ARG A 183 -20.75 -4.93 -3.59
C ARG A 183 -21.38 -3.89 -2.65
N ASN A 184 -20.61 -2.90 -2.21
CA ASN A 184 -21.00 -1.85 -1.26
C ASN A 184 -21.77 -2.39 -0.01
N ASN A 185 -21.45 -3.61 0.39
CA ASN A 185 -22.09 -4.32 1.51
C ASN A 185 -21.30 -4.19 2.82
N ARG A 186 -20.13 -3.55 2.75
CA ARG A 186 -19.23 -3.22 3.83
C ARG A 186 -18.53 -1.91 3.49
N GLN A 187 -18.00 -1.23 4.49
CA GLN A 187 -17.13 -0.08 4.30
C GLN A 187 -15.88 -0.52 3.51
N GLY A 188 -15.55 0.18 2.43
CA GLY A 188 -14.29 0.00 1.70
C GLY A 188 -13.16 0.80 2.32
N GLY A 189 -11.97 0.63 1.78
CA GLY A 189 -10.78 1.42 2.10
C GLY A 189 -10.21 2.10 0.86
N TRP A 190 -9.09 2.79 1.05
CA TRP A 190 -8.37 3.49 0.00
C TRP A 190 -6.93 3.77 0.44
N ILE A 191 -6.07 4.06 -0.54
CA ILE A 191 -4.75 4.65 -0.31
C ILE A 191 -4.72 6.00 -1.03
N GLU A 192 -4.22 7.04 -0.38
CA GLU A 192 -4.03 8.36 -0.94
C GLU A 192 -2.54 8.74 -0.90
N LEU A 193 -2.01 9.14 -2.06
CA LEU A 193 -0.64 9.59 -2.23
C LEU A 193 -0.65 10.81 -3.16
N ASP A 194 -0.03 11.90 -2.74
CA ASP A 194 0.08 13.16 -3.49
C ASP A 194 -1.26 13.69 -4.03
N GLY A 195 -2.31 13.59 -3.20
CA GLY A 195 -3.66 14.05 -3.54
C GLY A 195 -4.41 13.15 -4.54
N LYS A 196 -3.84 11.98 -4.89
CA LYS A 196 -4.52 10.96 -5.71
C LYS A 196 -4.91 9.76 -4.86
N ARG A 197 -6.18 9.38 -4.98
CA ARG A 197 -6.76 8.20 -4.32
C ARG A 197 -6.73 6.96 -5.22
N TYR A 198 -6.45 5.82 -4.61
CA TYR A 198 -6.39 4.48 -5.19
C TYR A 198 -7.34 3.58 -4.40
N GLU A 199 -8.39 3.06 -5.05
CA GLU A 199 -9.42 2.18 -4.48
C GLU A 199 -10.09 1.30 -5.53
#